data_AF-A0A6J5CNM7-F1
#
_entry.id   AF-A0A6J5CNM7-F1
#
_cell.length_a   1.000
_cell.length_b   1.000
_cell.length_c   1.000
_cell.angle_alpha   90.00
_cell.angle_beta   90.00
_cell.angle_gamma   90.00
#
_symmetry.space_group_name_H-M   'P 1'
#
loop_
_entity.id
_entity.type
_entity.pdbx_description
1 polymer ?
#
loop_
_entity_poly.entity_id
_entity_poly.type
_entity_poly.pdbx_seq_one_letter_code
_entity_poly.pdbx_strand_id
1 'polypeptide(L)'
;MAYGTEKGRLAACAILYIHTAFFEVVVPLPPFAPPTLAELREWYRLYKENGDVWRLVLEVQHSRETLAHLKTLLAKATRAAERSEFGRLTGEDAPLREACAVIDSEMFRVGPIGGKGKPWKQPERSIIGAGAFDFDPDDPADQAAYLIARRHQKRR
;
A
#
# COMPACT_ATOMS: atom_id res chain seq x y z
N MET A 1 -29.47 61.67 -19.69
CA MET A 1 -29.33 60.76 -18.55
C MET A 1 -28.52 59.55 -18.99
N ALA A 2 -27.25 59.46 -18.59
CA ALA A 2 -26.37 58.34 -18.91
C ALA A 2 -25.47 58.04 -17.70
N TYR A 3 -26.04 57.44 -16.66
CA TYR A 3 -25.31 56.92 -15.51
C TYR A 3 -25.46 55.40 -15.53
N GLY A 4 -24.43 54.66 -15.97
CA GLY A 4 -24.59 53.20 -16.05
C GLY A 4 -23.42 52.33 -16.50
N THR A 5 -22.15 52.76 -16.43
CA THR A 5 -21.06 51.95 -17.04
C THR A 5 -19.71 51.89 -16.32
N GLU A 6 -19.54 52.46 -15.11
CA GLU A 6 -18.26 52.38 -14.39
C GLU A 6 -18.22 51.30 -13.29
N LYS A 7 -19.33 51.02 -12.60
CA LYS A 7 -19.37 50.00 -11.53
C LYS A 7 -19.12 48.56 -12.03
N GLY A 8 -19.49 48.25 -13.28
CA GLY A 8 -19.27 46.92 -13.86
C GLY A 8 -17.81 46.64 -14.24
N ARG A 9 -17.04 47.66 -14.62
CA ARG A 9 -15.63 47.50 -15.03
C ARG A 9 -14.70 47.31 -13.84
N LEU A 10 -14.97 47.98 -12.72
CA LEU A 10 -14.19 47.82 -11.49
C LEU A 10 -14.42 46.46 -10.82
N ALA A 11 -15.64 45.93 -10.87
CA ALA A 11 -15.94 44.58 -10.39
C ALA A 11 -15.24 43.49 -11.22
N ALA A 12 -15.24 43.62 -12.55
CA ALA A 12 -14.55 42.69 -13.44
C ALA A 12 -13.02 42.71 -13.25
N CYS A 13 -12.43 43.90 -13.03
CA CYS A 13 -11.00 44.04 -12.78
C CYS A 13 -10.58 43.48 -11.40
N ALA A 14 -11.42 43.66 -10.37
CA ALA A 14 -11.19 43.08 -9.04
C ALA A 14 -11.32 41.54 -9.03
N ILE A 15 -12.28 40.98 -9.77
CA ILE A 15 -12.46 39.52 -9.90
C ILE A 15 -11.27 38.89 -10.64
N LEU A 16 -10.74 39.54 -11.68
CA LEU A 16 -9.53 39.09 -12.37
C LEU A 16 -8.30 39.15 -11.46
N TYR A 17 -8.14 40.21 -10.65
CA TYR A 17 -6.97 40.32 -9.76
C TYR A 17 -6.96 39.25 -8.64
N ILE A 18 -8.13 38.89 -8.10
CA ILE A 18 -8.24 37.84 -7.06
C ILE A 18 -7.96 36.44 -7.66
N HIS A 19 -8.35 36.18 -8.90
CA HIS A 19 -8.12 34.87 -9.53
C HIS A 19 -6.66 34.63 -9.95
N THR A 20 -5.88 35.69 -10.19
CA THR A 20 -4.45 35.59 -10.54
C THR A 20 -3.50 35.56 -9.33
N ALA A 21 -3.93 36.00 -8.15
CA ALA A 21 -3.08 36.03 -6.95
C ALA A 21 -3.06 34.70 -6.16
N PHE A 22 -3.94 33.75 -6.52
CA PHE A 22 -3.99 32.39 -5.97
C PHE A 22 -3.30 31.36 -6.86
N PHE A 23 -2.45 31.79 -7.79
CA PHE A 23 -1.45 30.90 -8.37
C PHE A 23 -0.40 30.68 -7.29
N GLU A 24 -0.70 29.76 -6.39
CA GLU A 24 0.25 29.22 -5.42
C GLU A 24 1.57 29.00 -6.16
N VAL A 25 2.61 29.68 -5.71
CA VAL A 25 3.97 29.24 -5.99
C VAL A 25 4.04 27.86 -5.35
N VAL A 26 3.75 26.82 -6.13
CA VAL A 26 4.00 25.44 -5.76
C VAL A 26 5.51 25.34 -5.70
N VAL A 27 6.08 25.74 -4.56
CA VAL A 27 7.48 25.47 -4.28
C VAL A 27 7.53 23.96 -4.21
N PRO A 28 8.17 23.27 -5.16
CA PRO A 28 8.21 21.83 -5.14
C PRO A 28 8.82 21.42 -3.80
N LEU A 29 8.07 20.64 -3.03
CA LEU A 29 8.58 20.10 -1.76
C LEU A 29 9.93 19.44 -2.07
N PRO A 30 10.96 19.66 -1.23
CA PRO A 30 12.22 18.97 -1.43
C PRO A 30 11.94 17.46 -1.49
N PRO A 31 12.69 16.72 -2.35
CA PRO A 31 12.49 15.30 -2.50
C PRO A 31 12.52 14.64 -1.12
N PHE A 32 11.41 13.99 -0.75
CA PHE A 32 11.30 13.35 0.55
C PHE A 32 12.15 12.09 0.55
N ALA A 33 13.30 12.15 1.22
CA ALA A 33 14.09 10.97 1.54
C ALA A 33 13.54 10.35 2.84
N PRO A 34 12.90 9.16 2.79
CA PRO A 34 12.35 8.56 3.99
C PRO A 34 13.48 8.22 4.96
N PRO A 35 13.36 8.61 6.25
CA PRO A 35 14.40 8.36 7.24
C PRO A 35 14.57 6.86 7.45
N THR A 36 15.81 6.40 7.46
CA THR A 36 16.19 5.01 7.73
C THR A 36 15.88 4.62 9.17
N LEU A 37 15.81 3.31 9.44
CA LEU A 37 15.62 2.81 10.81
C LEU A 37 16.75 3.25 11.77
N ALA A 38 17.97 3.39 11.25
CA ALA A 38 19.11 3.85 12.04
C ALA A 38 18.96 5.32 12.45
N GLU A 39 18.54 6.18 11.52
CA GLU A 39 18.27 7.59 11.78
C GLU A 39 17.11 7.76 12.76
N LEU A 40 16.02 7.01 12.60
CA LEU A 40 14.89 7.05 13.53
C LEU A 40 15.28 6.65 14.96
N ARG A 41 16.18 5.67 15.12
CA ARG A 41 16.72 5.29 16.43
C ARG A 41 17.58 6.37 17.04
N GLU A 42 18.38 7.03 16.21
CA GLU A 42 19.23 8.12 16.68
C GLU A 42 18.38 9.33 17.07
N TRP A 43 17.34 9.67 16.31
CA TRP A 43 16.40 10.73 16.65
C TRP A 43 15.65 10.43 17.94
N TYR A 44 15.22 9.18 18.12
CA TYR A 44 14.60 8.73 19.36
C TYR A 44 15.51 8.96 20.59
N ARG A 45 16.82 8.75 20.43
CA ARG A 45 17.82 8.95 21.48
C ARG A 45 18.11 10.43 21.73
N LEU A 46 18.28 11.21 20.67
CA LEU A 46 18.66 12.62 20.73
C LEU A 46 17.53 13.54 21.19
N TYR A 47 16.29 13.26 20.78
CA TYR A 47 15.14 14.12 21.03
C TYR A 47 14.18 13.55 22.08
N LYS A 48 14.71 12.80 23.05
CA LYS A 48 13.90 12.09 24.06
C LYS A 48 12.98 13.00 24.88
N GLU A 49 13.36 14.26 25.06
CA GLU A 49 12.58 15.26 25.80
C GLU A 49 11.54 15.99 24.92
N ASN A 50 11.63 15.86 23.60
CA ASN A 50 10.67 16.44 22.67
C ASN A 50 9.58 15.41 22.35
N GLY A 51 8.42 15.56 23.01
CA GLY A 51 7.28 14.64 22.86
C GLY A 51 6.71 14.55 21.44
N ASP A 52 6.83 15.61 20.64
CA ASP A 52 6.31 15.62 19.27
C ASP A 52 7.21 14.82 18.32
N VAL A 53 8.53 14.98 18.45
CA VAL A 53 9.49 14.16 17.69
C VAL A 53 9.36 12.69 18.08
N TRP A 54 9.17 12.41 19.37
CA TRP A 54 8.95 11.06 19.85
C TRP A 54 7.68 10.42 19.25
N ARG A 55 6.56 11.14 19.27
CA ARG A 55 5.29 10.70 18.65
C ARG A 55 5.46 10.47 17.15
N LEU A 56 6.13 11.38 16.44
CA LEU A 56 6.39 11.24 15.01
C LEU A 56 7.21 9.98 14.69
N VAL A 57 8.26 9.71 15.47
CA VAL A 57 9.09 8.49 15.28
C VAL A 57 8.24 7.23 15.46
N LEU A 58 7.38 7.19 16.49
CA LEU A 58 6.49 6.05 16.73
C LEU A 58 5.46 5.87 15.61
N GLU A 59 4.88 6.96 15.10
CA GLU A 59 3.93 6.93 13.98
C GLU A 59 4.58 6.40 12.69
N VAL A 60 5.82 6.80 12.42
CA VAL A 60 6.60 6.30 11.28
C VAL A 60 6.90 4.79 11.44
N GLN A 61 7.24 4.33 12.66
CA GLN A 61 7.43 2.90 12.91
C GLN A 61 6.12 2.12 12.72
N HIS A 62 5.02 2.61 13.29
CA HIS A 62 3.71 2.00 13.14
C HIS A 62 3.28 1.88 11.67
N SER A 63 3.50 2.94 10.88
CA SER A 63 3.21 2.95 9.44
C SER A 63 4.05 1.89 8.69
N ARG A 64 5.34 1.75 9.03
CA ARG A 64 6.21 0.72 8.46
C ARG A 64 5.69 -0.69 8.78
N GLU A 65 5.38 -0.96 10.05
CA GLU A 65 4.81 -2.25 10.47
C GLU A 65 3.48 -2.55 9.77
N THR A 66 2.63 -1.54 9.60
CA THR A 66 1.37 -1.65 8.85
C THR A 66 1.61 -2.04 7.39
N LEU A 67 2.59 -1.44 6.70
CA LEU A 67 2.97 -1.84 5.34
C LEU A 67 3.44 -3.30 5.26
N ALA A 68 4.25 -3.75 6.22
CA ALA A 68 4.69 -5.14 6.30
C ALA A 68 3.51 -6.11 6.53
N HIS A 69 2.55 -5.70 7.35
CA HIS A 69 1.34 -6.46 7.59
C HIS A 69 0.47 -6.55 6.33
N LEU A 70 0.23 -5.43 5.64
CA LEU A 70 -0.51 -5.38 4.37
C LEU A 70 0.14 -6.26 3.30
N LYS A 71 1.46 -6.23 3.16
CA LYS A 71 2.20 -7.14 2.25
C LYS A 71 1.89 -8.61 2.55
N THR A 72 1.85 -8.97 3.82
CA THR A 72 1.52 -10.34 4.25
C THR A 72 0.08 -10.72 3.91
N LEU A 73 -0.88 -9.82 4.12
CA LEU A 73 -2.28 -10.02 3.75
C LEU A 73 -2.48 -10.15 2.24
N LEU A 74 -1.85 -9.29 1.44
CA LEU A 74 -1.92 -9.35 -0.02
C LEU A 74 -1.30 -10.64 -0.57
N ALA A 75 -0.21 -11.12 0.01
CA ALA A 75 0.37 -12.41 -0.35
C ALA A 75 -0.60 -13.57 -0.06
N LYS A 76 -1.34 -13.52 1.07
CA LYS A 76 -2.39 -14.51 1.37
C LYS A 76 -3.56 -14.40 0.39
N ALA A 77 -4.01 -13.19 0.08
CA ALA A 77 -5.09 -12.94 -0.88
C ALA A 77 -4.73 -13.44 -2.28
N THR A 78 -3.49 -13.23 -2.72
CA THR A 78 -2.99 -13.72 -4.02
C THR A 78 -3.07 -15.24 -4.08
N ARG A 79 -2.56 -15.93 -3.07
CA ARG A 79 -2.63 -17.41 -2.99
C ARG A 79 -4.07 -17.92 -2.95
N ALA A 80 -4.98 -17.21 -2.28
CA ALA A 80 -6.39 -17.59 -2.25
C ALA A 80 -7.03 -17.41 -3.63
N ALA A 81 -6.78 -16.28 -4.31
CA ALA A 81 -7.29 -16.02 -5.65
C ALA A 81 -6.77 -17.03 -6.68
N GLU A 82 -5.48 -17.38 -6.60
CA GLU A 82 -4.87 -18.43 -7.44
C GLU A 82 -5.53 -19.79 -7.22
N ARG A 83 -5.73 -20.21 -5.96
CA ARG A 83 -6.41 -21.48 -5.63
C ARG A 83 -7.86 -21.53 -6.09
N SER A 84 -8.54 -20.38 -6.12
CA SER A 84 -9.93 -20.27 -6.59
C SER A 84 -10.04 -20.04 -8.09
N GLU A 85 -8.95 -20.17 -8.85
CA GLU A 85 -8.88 -19.90 -10.30
C GLU A 85 -9.49 -18.54 -10.69
N PHE A 86 -9.33 -17.55 -9.81
CA PHE A 86 -10.01 -16.27 -9.93
C PHE A 86 -9.20 -15.32 -10.83
N GLY A 87 -9.12 -15.67 -12.12
CA GLY A 87 -8.24 -15.06 -13.12
C GLY A 87 -8.32 -13.54 -13.22
N ARG A 88 -9.49 -12.93 -12.93
CA ARG A 88 -9.66 -11.47 -12.92
C ARG A 88 -8.81 -10.75 -11.86
N LEU A 89 -8.39 -11.45 -10.80
CA LEU A 89 -7.53 -10.91 -9.74
C LEU A 89 -6.07 -11.34 -9.90
N THR A 90 -5.75 -12.29 -10.77
CA THR A 90 -4.39 -12.85 -10.87
C THR A 90 -3.75 -12.67 -12.23
N GLY A 91 -4.51 -12.29 -13.26
CA GLY A 91 -4.04 -11.99 -14.60
C GLY A 91 -3.17 -10.72 -14.70
N GLU A 92 -2.63 -10.49 -15.90
CA GLU A 92 -1.97 -9.23 -16.22
C GLU A 92 -2.97 -8.07 -16.06
N ASP A 93 -2.51 -6.96 -15.48
CA ASP A 93 -3.33 -5.80 -15.09
C ASP A 93 -4.43 -6.06 -14.04
N ALA A 94 -4.36 -7.17 -13.31
CA ALA A 94 -5.31 -7.43 -12.24
C ALA A 94 -5.11 -6.49 -11.03
N PRO A 95 -6.19 -6.00 -10.39
CA PRO A 95 -6.11 -5.02 -9.30
C PRO A 95 -5.33 -5.54 -8.07
N LEU A 96 -5.29 -6.85 -7.86
CA LEU A 96 -4.50 -7.45 -6.79
C LEU A 96 -2.99 -7.49 -7.13
N ARG A 97 -2.62 -7.66 -8.41
CA ARG A 97 -1.24 -7.56 -8.88
C ARG A 97 -0.74 -6.12 -8.76
N GLU A 98 -1.57 -5.15 -9.16
CA GLU A 98 -1.29 -3.72 -8.99
C GLU A 98 -1.10 -3.36 -7.52
N ALA A 99 -2.01 -3.77 -6.63
CA ALA A 99 -1.88 -3.54 -5.20
C ALA A 99 -0.59 -4.15 -4.60
N CYS A 100 -0.21 -5.36 -5.03
CA CYS A 100 1.06 -5.98 -4.64
C CYS A 100 2.26 -5.15 -5.13
N ALA A 101 2.24 -4.68 -6.37
CA ALA A 101 3.32 -3.86 -6.94
C ALA A 101 3.50 -2.53 -6.19
N VAL A 102 2.40 -1.85 -5.85
CA VAL A 102 2.42 -0.61 -5.06
C VAL A 102 3.05 -0.86 -3.68
N ILE A 103 2.61 -1.91 -2.97
CA ILE A 103 3.17 -2.24 -1.66
C ILE A 103 4.64 -2.65 -1.76
N ASP A 104 5.05 -3.39 -2.79
CA ASP A 104 6.45 -3.77 -2.98
C ASP A 104 7.35 -2.56 -3.26
N SER A 105 6.87 -1.60 -4.07
CA SER A 105 7.55 -0.32 -4.29
C SER A 105 7.72 0.48 -3.00
N GLU A 106 6.65 0.59 -2.19
CA GLU A 106 6.72 1.28 -0.91
C GLU A 106 7.65 0.57 0.08
N MET A 107 7.59 -0.75 0.15
CA MET A 107 8.48 -1.56 0.98
C MET A 107 9.96 -1.42 0.57
N PHE A 108 10.24 -1.31 -0.73
CA PHE A 108 11.58 -1.02 -1.24
C PHE A 108 12.03 0.39 -0.84
N ARG A 109 11.14 1.38 -1.01
CA ARG A 109 11.39 2.80 -0.69
C ARG A 109 11.69 3.03 0.79
N VAL A 110 10.95 2.39 1.70
CA VAL A 110 11.17 2.54 3.16
C VAL A 110 12.36 1.73 3.68
N GLY A 111 12.82 0.74 2.92
CA GLY A 111 13.92 -0.15 3.31
C GLY A 111 13.54 -1.18 4.38
N PRO A 112 14.52 -1.90 4.94
CA PRO A 112 14.26 -3.03 5.83
C PRO A 112 13.52 -2.63 7.11
N ILE A 113 12.47 -3.39 7.43
CA ILE A 113 11.67 -3.26 8.65
C ILE A 113 12.18 -4.30 9.64
N GLY A 114 13.05 -3.87 10.56
CA GLY A 114 13.66 -4.73 11.57
C GLY A 114 15.12 -4.37 11.88
N GLY A 115 15.48 -4.44 13.16
CA GLY A 115 16.86 -4.25 13.61
C GLY A 115 17.75 -5.44 13.30
N LYS A 116 18.96 -5.14 12.78
CA LYS A 116 20.04 -6.09 12.46
C LYS A 116 19.69 -7.10 11.37
N GLY A 117 19.76 -6.64 10.11
CA GLY A 117 20.30 -7.41 8.99
C GLY A 117 19.57 -8.69 8.56
N LYS A 118 18.47 -9.08 9.20
CA LYS A 118 17.61 -10.11 8.63
C LYS A 118 16.77 -9.41 7.58
N PRO A 119 16.96 -9.69 6.27
CA PRO A 119 15.98 -9.28 5.27
C PRO A 119 14.61 -9.72 5.76
N TRP A 120 13.58 -8.93 5.49
CA TRP A 120 12.20 -9.34 5.72
C TRP A 120 12.05 -10.72 5.07
N LYS A 121 12.10 -11.78 5.89
CA LYS A 121 11.84 -13.13 5.44
C LYS A 121 10.35 -13.16 5.24
N GLN A 122 9.92 -13.55 4.04
CA GLN A 122 8.58 -14.09 3.88
C GLN A 122 8.35 -15.02 5.08
N PRO A 123 7.31 -14.80 5.91
CA PRO A 123 7.03 -15.72 6.99
C PRO A 123 7.02 -17.11 6.36
N GLU A 124 7.78 -18.05 6.95
CA GLU A 124 7.75 -19.45 6.54
C GLU A 124 6.29 -19.83 6.33
N ARG A 125 6.01 -20.56 5.24
CA ARG A 125 4.65 -21.01 4.92
C ARG A 125 4.05 -21.59 6.20
N SER A 126 3.21 -20.79 6.86
CA SER A 126 2.48 -21.24 8.03
C SER A 126 1.41 -22.16 7.49
N ILE A 127 1.76 -23.44 7.40
CA ILE A 127 0.85 -24.56 7.22
C ILE A 127 0.01 -24.79 8.48
N ILE A 128 0.35 -24.13 9.59
CA ILE A 128 -0.49 -24.09 10.79
C ILE A 128 -1.77 -23.32 10.43
N GLY A 129 -2.86 -24.07 10.26
CA GLY A 129 -4.17 -23.59 9.80
C GLY A 129 -4.49 -23.88 8.32
N ALA A 130 -3.54 -24.39 7.54
CA ALA A 130 -3.76 -24.83 6.15
C ALA A 130 -4.01 -26.33 6.01
N GLY A 131 -3.96 -27.11 7.11
CA GLY A 131 -4.21 -28.56 7.06
C GLY A 131 -5.62 -28.95 6.55
N ALA A 132 -6.56 -28.02 6.46
CA ALA A 132 -7.85 -28.23 5.79
C ALA A 132 -7.79 -28.06 4.26
N PHE A 133 -6.63 -27.71 3.71
CA PHE A 133 -6.37 -27.45 2.29
C PHE A 133 -5.07 -28.10 1.78
N ASP A 134 -4.41 -28.92 2.60
CA ASP A 134 -3.28 -29.74 2.15
C ASP A 134 -3.88 -30.91 1.36
N PHE A 135 -3.83 -30.81 0.03
CA PHE A 135 -4.30 -31.87 -0.86
C PHE A 135 -3.42 -33.11 -0.66
N ASP A 136 -3.98 -34.15 -0.06
CA ASP A 136 -3.36 -35.47 0.03
C ASP A 136 -3.85 -36.33 -1.15
N PRO A 137 -2.98 -36.66 -2.13
CA PRO A 137 -3.38 -37.45 -3.29
C PRO A 137 -3.83 -38.87 -2.93
N ASP A 138 -3.51 -39.37 -1.74
CA ASP A 138 -3.92 -40.69 -1.25
C ASP A 138 -5.18 -40.63 -0.35
N ASP A 139 -5.67 -39.43 0.00
CA ASP A 139 -6.92 -39.25 0.73
C ASP A 139 -8.13 -39.37 -0.24
N PRO A 140 -9.07 -40.31 0.01
CA PRO A 140 -10.24 -40.50 -0.85
C PRO A 140 -11.16 -39.27 -0.96
N ALA A 141 -11.20 -38.39 0.05
CA ALA A 141 -11.99 -37.15 0.01
C ALA A 141 -11.41 -36.14 -0.99
N ASP A 142 -10.09 -36.01 -1.00
CA ASP A 142 -9.36 -35.13 -1.90
C ASP A 142 -9.36 -35.65 -3.34
N GLN A 143 -9.26 -36.97 -3.53
CA GLN A 143 -9.46 -37.59 -4.84
C GLN A 143 -10.86 -37.31 -5.41
N ALA A 144 -11.90 -37.39 -4.57
CA ALA A 144 -13.26 -37.10 -5.01
C ALA A 144 -13.43 -35.63 -5.41
N ALA A 145 -12.91 -34.70 -4.62
CA ALA A 145 -12.92 -33.27 -4.93
C ALA A 145 -12.17 -32.97 -6.25
N TYR A 146 -11.01 -33.57 -6.47
CA TYR A 146 -10.22 -33.44 -7.71
C TYR A 146 -10.98 -33.98 -8.93
N LEU A 147 -11.60 -35.16 -8.82
CA LEU A 147 -12.36 -35.76 -9.91
C LEU A 147 -13.60 -34.94 -10.29
N ILE A 148 -14.26 -34.33 -9.31
CA ILE A 148 -15.41 -33.43 -9.52
C ILE A 148 -14.93 -32.17 -10.26
N ALA A 149 -13.87 -31.51 -9.79
CA ALA A 149 -13.31 -30.32 -10.42
C ALA A 149 -12.92 -30.59 -11.89
N ARG A 150 -12.25 -31.72 -12.17
CA ARG A 150 -11.82 -32.13 -13.51
C ARG A 150 -13.00 -32.41 -14.45
N ARG A 151 -14.12 -32.92 -13.94
CA ARG A 151 -15.36 -33.11 -14.73
C ARG A 151 -16.00 -31.79 -15.12
N HIS A 152 -15.91 -30.76 -14.28
CA HIS A 152 -16.44 -29.44 -14.58
C HIS A 152 -15.59 -28.69 -15.64
N GLN A 153 -14.26 -28.86 -15.63
CA GLN A 153 -13.39 -28.28 -16.66
C GLN A 153 -13.62 -28.86 -18.06
N LYS A 154 -13.96 -30.15 -18.19
CA LYS A 154 -14.25 -30.79 -19.49
C LYS A 154 -15.60 -30.43 -20.11
N ARG A 155 -16.48 -29.74 -19.37
CA ARG A 155 -17.83 -29.37 -19.80
C ARG A 155 -17.96 -27.91 -20.26
N ARG A 156 -16.87 -27.15 -20.24
CA ARG A 156 -16.75 -25.82 -20.84
C ARG A 156 -15.96 -25.92 -22.12
#